data_AF-A0AAV3XF32-F1
#
_entry.id   AF-A0AAV3XF32-F1
#
_cell.length_a   1.000
_cell.length_b   1.000
_cell.length_c   1.000
_cell.angle_alpha   90.00
_cell.angle_beta   90.00
_cell.angle_gamma   90.00
#
_symmetry.space_group_name_H-M   'P 1'
#
loop_
_entity.id
_entity.type
_entity.pdbx_description
1 polymer ?
#
loop_
_entity_poly.entity_id
_entity_poly.type
_entity_poly.pdbx_seq_one_letter_code
_entity_poly.pdbx_strand_id
1 'polypeptide(L)'
;MKPNLLILMATTLTIVTLSNGGLAQRQSAPPSNSTRQPLAQIVETRGRVELKRESNYQTARVGDNLYIGNLVRVPKGSRLVIRCTANSRTWTIPDDNLPRGVANFCSPPM
;
A
#
# COMPACT_ATOMS: atom_id res chain seq x y z
N MET A 1 5.90 -47.87 -57.12
CA MET A 1 5.34 -49.01 -56.35
C MET A 1 5.23 -48.60 -54.89
N LYS A 2 4.02 -48.66 -54.31
CA LYS A 2 3.76 -48.55 -52.86
C LYS A 2 4.26 -49.84 -52.18
N PRO A 3 4.93 -49.73 -51.03
CA PRO A 3 4.32 -50.19 -49.77
C PRO A 3 4.84 -49.37 -48.56
N ASN A 4 4.45 -49.54 -47.31
CA ASN A 4 3.21 -49.99 -46.68
C ASN A 4 3.18 -49.29 -45.32
N LEU A 5 1.97 -48.94 -44.92
CA LEU A 5 1.57 -48.33 -43.67
C LEU A 5 1.97 -49.24 -42.48
N LEU A 6 2.83 -48.75 -41.59
CA LEU A 6 3.20 -49.46 -40.36
C LEU A 6 2.56 -48.75 -39.15
N ILE A 7 1.70 -49.52 -38.51
CA ILE A 7 0.74 -49.15 -37.48
C ILE A 7 1.50 -48.86 -36.18
N LEU A 8 1.49 -47.62 -35.69
CA LEU A 8 1.87 -47.30 -34.32
C LEU A 8 0.67 -47.54 -33.40
N MET A 9 0.66 -48.69 -32.72
CA MET A 9 -0.19 -48.94 -31.56
C MET A 9 0.41 -48.19 -30.36
N ALA A 10 -0.01 -46.93 -30.16
CA ALA A 10 0.23 -46.24 -28.89
C ALA A 10 -0.90 -46.60 -27.93
N THR A 11 -0.65 -47.60 -27.08
CA THR A 11 -1.50 -47.94 -25.92
C THR A 11 -1.52 -46.76 -24.96
N THR A 12 -2.58 -45.96 -25.00
CA THR A 12 -2.83 -44.89 -24.03
C THR A 12 -3.16 -45.49 -22.67
N LEU A 13 -2.20 -45.41 -21.76
CA LEU A 13 -2.34 -45.72 -20.35
C LEU A 13 -3.26 -44.67 -19.70
N THR A 14 -4.50 -45.03 -19.35
CA THR A 14 -5.38 -44.18 -18.56
C THR A 14 -5.00 -44.28 -17.09
N ILE A 15 -4.31 -43.28 -16.56
CA ILE A 15 -4.09 -43.14 -15.12
C ILE A 15 -5.38 -42.58 -14.52
N VAL A 16 -6.10 -43.39 -13.75
CA VAL A 16 -7.22 -42.94 -12.91
C VAL A 16 -6.62 -42.41 -11.61
N THR A 17 -6.57 -41.09 -11.44
CA THR A 17 -6.25 -40.48 -10.15
C THR A 17 -7.54 -40.33 -9.34
N LEU A 18 -7.68 -41.17 -8.31
CA LEU A 18 -8.65 -40.95 -7.22
C LEU A 18 -8.09 -39.88 -6.27
N SER A 19 -8.41 -38.62 -6.54
CA SER A 19 -8.08 -37.50 -5.67
C SER A 19 -9.10 -37.41 -4.53
N ASN A 20 -8.85 -38.15 -3.46
CA ASN A 20 -9.49 -37.93 -2.17
C ASN A 20 -9.10 -36.55 -1.62
N GLY A 21 -10.09 -35.83 -1.08
CA GLY A 21 -9.85 -34.78 -0.10
C GLY A 21 -9.53 -33.41 -0.69
N GLY A 22 -10.58 -32.64 -1.00
CA GLY A 22 -10.49 -31.20 -1.14
C GLY A 22 -10.03 -30.55 0.16
N LEU A 23 -8.71 -30.41 0.32
CA LEU A 23 -8.17 -29.34 1.14
C LEU A 23 -8.24 -28.10 0.27
N ALA A 24 -9.27 -27.30 0.54
CA ALA A 24 -9.41 -25.95 0.05
C ALA A 24 -8.08 -25.23 0.22
N GLN A 25 -7.36 -25.09 -0.89
CA GLN A 25 -6.25 -24.18 -1.02
C GLN A 25 -6.83 -22.82 -0.66
N ARG A 26 -6.56 -22.36 0.57
CA ARG A 26 -6.75 -20.96 0.95
C ARG A 26 -5.93 -20.17 -0.05
N GLN A 27 -6.56 -19.79 -1.15
CA GLN A 27 -6.15 -18.67 -1.96
C GLN A 27 -6.15 -17.52 -0.97
N SER A 28 -4.97 -17.21 -0.44
CA SER A 28 -4.68 -15.92 0.14
C SER A 28 -5.14 -14.95 -0.93
N ALA A 29 -6.32 -14.36 -0.74
CA ALA A 29 -6.81 -13.32 -1.62
C ALA A 29 -5.65 -12.34 -1.80
N PRO A 30 -5.35 -11.88 -3.04
CA PRO A 30 -4.44 -10.75 -3.19
C PRO A 30 -4.94 -9.68 -2.22
N PRO A 31 -4.06 -9.06 -1.41
CA PRO A 31 -4.50 -8.11 -0.40
C PRO A 31 -5.47 -7.16 -1.08
N SER A 32 -6.74 -7.24 -0.66
CA SER A 32 -7.79 -6.47 -1.30
C SER A 32 -7.29 -5.04 -1.27
N ASN A 33 -7.29 -4.37 -2.42
CA ASN A 33 -7.05 -2.95 -2.52
C ASN A 33 -8.24 -2.22 -1.88
N SER A 34 -8.48 -2.50 -0.59
CA SER A 34 -9.43 -1.83 0.26
C SER A 34 -8.99 -0.39 0.22
N THR A 35 -9.84 0.42 -0.41
CA THR A 35 -9.65 1.85 -0.65
C THR A 35 -9.04 2.46 0.60
N ARG A 36 -7.71 2.67 0.62
CA ARG A 36 -7.02 3.13 1.83
C ARG A 36 -7.63 4.49 2.16
N GLN A 37 -8.40 4.57 3.23
CA GLN A 37 -8.98 5.84 3.65
C GLN A 37 -7.85 6.75 4.12
N PRO A 38 -7.80 8.03 3.70
CA PRO A 38 -6.78 8.95 4.17
C PRO A 38 -6.92 9.19 5.67
N LEU A 39 -5.82 9.12 6.40
CA LEU A 39 -5.77 9.38 7.84
C LEU A 39 -5.75 10.88 8.14
N ALA A 40 -5.14 11.66 7.26
CA ALA A 40 -5.08 13.10 7.34
C ALA A 40 -4.91 13.73 5.95
N GLN A 41 -5.11 15.04 5.89
CA GLN A 41 -4.86 15.87 4.71
C GLN A 41 -3.96 17.04 5.09
N ILE A 42 -3.00 17.39 4.25
CA ILE A 42 -2.19 18.60 4.41
C ILE A 42 -3.07 19.82 4.14
N VAL A 43 -3.18 20.72 5.12
CA VAL A 43 -4.00 21.95 5.01
C VAL A 43 -3.16 23.22 4.98
N GLU A 44 -1.91 23.17 5.43
CA GLU A 44 -0.99 24.30 5.37
C GLU A 44 0.44 23.81 5.15
N THR A 45 1.19 24.50 4.29
CA THR A 45 2.64 24.34 4.14
C THR A 45 3.31 25.70 4.00
N ARG A 46 4.41 25.93 4.72
CA ARG A 46 5.31 27.08 4.51
C ARG A 46 6.74 26.56 4.47
N GLY A 47 7.52 26.99 3.47
CA GLY A 47 8.88 26.49 3.26
C GLY A 47 8.90 25.09 2.66
N ARG A 48 10.01 24.36 2.84
CA ARG A 48 10.18 23.01 2.33
C ARG A 48 9.54 22.02 3.30
N VAL A 49 8.63 21.19 2.81
CA VAL A 49 8.07 20.06 3.56
C VAL A 49 8.25 18.81 2.72
N GLU A 50 8.65 17.71 3.35
CA GLU A 50 8.92 16.46 2.64
C GLU A 50 7.94 15.37 3.06
N LEU A 51 7.42 14.64 2.09
CA LEU A 51 6.52 13.50 2.25
C LEU A 51 7.18 12.27 1.62
N LYS A 52 7.29 11.19 2.39
CA LYS A 52 7.71 9.88 1.93
C LYS A 52 6.51 8.93 1.96
N ARG A 53 6.09 8.45 0.78
CA ARG A 53 5.00 7.48 0.64
C ARG A 53 5.49 6.03 0.59
N GLU A 54 6.64 5.83 -0.04
CA GLU A 54 7.28 4.54 -0.23
C GLU A 54 8.77 4.64 0.13
N SER A 55 9.65 4.74 -0.87
CA SER A 55 11.10 4.76 -0.71
C SER A 55 11.67 6.17 -0.58
N ASN A 56 11.17 7.11 -1.39
CA ASN A 56 11.77 8.44 -1.56
C ASN A 56 10.94 9.56 -0.96
N TYR A 57 11.63 10.63 -0.53
CA TYR A 57 11.02 11.88 -0.12
C TYR A 57 10.70 12.73 -1.34
N GLN A 58 9.51 13.32 -1.33
CA GLN A 58 9.01 14.26 -2.33
C GLN A 58 8.54 15.51 -1.62
N THR A 59 8.47 16.64 -2.33
CA THR A 59 7.88 17.86 -1.77
C THR A 59 6.40 17.65 -1.51
N ALA A 60 5.98 17.89 -0.25
CA ALA A 60 4.59 17.84 0.15
C ALA A 60 3.85 19.11 -0.27
N ARG A 61 2.56 19.00 -0.60
CA ARG A 61 1.71 20.09 -1.05
C ARG A 61 0.43 20.15 -0.22
N VAL A 62 -0.15 21.35 -0.12
CA VAL A 62 -1.52 21.50 0.39
C VAL A 62 -2.47 20.64 -0.44
N GLY A 63 -3.36 19.92 0.24
CA GLY A 63 -4.30 18.96 -0.35
C GLY A 63 -3.79 17.52 -0.42
N ASP A 64 -2.49 17.26 -0.21
CA ASP A 64 -1.96 15.90 -0.18
C ASP A 64 -2.64 15.08 0.93
N ASN A 65 -3.11 13.90 0.54
CA ASN A 65 -3.63 12.91 1.46
C ASN A 65 -2.49 12.10 2.07
N LEU A 66 -2.59 11.86 3.37
CA LEU A 66 -1.63 11.09 4.16
C LEU A 66 -2.27 9.76 4.55
N TYR A 67 -1.56 8.68 4.24
CA TYR A 67 -1.98 7.31 4.50
C TYR A 67 -1.07 6.63 5.52
N ILE A 68 -1.52 5.49 6.03
CA ILE A 68 -0.69 4.65 6.88
C ILE A 68 0.64 4.30 6.19
N GLY A 69 1.75 4.45 6.92
CA GLY A 69 3.11 4.26 6.42
C GLY A 69 3.73 5.48 5.74
N ASN A 70 2.97 6.55 5.48
CA ASN A 70 3.56 7.80 5.04
C ASN A 70 4.34 8.47 6.18
N LEU A 71 5.49 9.06 5.85
CA LEU A 71 6.30 9.86 6.77
C LEU A 71 6.38 11.29 6.27
N VAL A 72 6.17 12.25 7.16
CA VAL A 72 6.40 13.67 6.89
C VAL A 72 7.68 14.12 7.60
N ARG A 73 8.39 15.06 6.99
CA ARG A 73 9.56 15.72 7.57
C ARG A 73 9.47 17.21 7.34
N VAL A 74 9.66 17.97 8.42
CA VAL A 74 9.60 19.44 8.40
C VAL A 74 10.97 19.97 8.83
N PRO A 75 11.80 20.42 7.88
CA PRO A 75 13.02 21.15 8.18
C PRO A 75 12.76 22.39 9.04
N LYS A 76 13.75 22.75 9.88
CA LYS A 76 13.71 23.93 10.74
C LYS A 76 13.38 25.20 9.97
N GLY A 77 12.47 26.01 10.51
CA GLY A 77 11.97 27.24 9.88
C GLY A 77 10.89 27.01 8.81
N SER A 78 10.50 25.75 8.56
CA SER A 78 9.33 25.41 7.74
C SER A 78 8.13 25.10 8.63
N ARG A 79 6.95 24.97 8.03
CA ARG A 79 5.70 24.70 8.73
C ARG A 79 4.85 23.73 7.95
N LEU A 80 4.27 22.76 8.64
CA LEU A 80 3.29 21.82 8.11
C LEU A 80 2.13 21.72 9.10
N VAL A 81 0.91 21.97 8.63
CA VAL A 81 -0.32 21.68 9.36
C VAL A 81 -1.12 20.64 8.61
N ILE A 82 -1.54 19.61 9.33
CA ILE A 82 -2.41 18.56 8.80
C ILE A 82 -3.76 18.60 9.50
N ARG A 83 -4.82 18.23 8.79
CA ARG A 83 -6.17 18.02 9.32
C ARG A 83 -6.46 16.53 9.35
N CYS A 84 -6.88 16.05 10.50
CA CYS A 84 -7.14 14.65 10.76
C CYS A 84 -8.53 14.24 10.29
N THR A 85 -8.63 13.14 9.54
CA THR A 85 -9.92 12.68 9.02
C THR A 85 -10.85 12.17 10.13
N ALA A 86 -10.27 11.56 11.18
CA ALA A 86 -11.06 10.91 12.24
C ALA A 86 -11.83 11.89 13.15
N ASN A 87 -11.30 13.11 13.37
CA ASN A 87 -11.86 14.06 14.35
C ASN A 87 -11.82 15.52 13.87
N SER A 88 -11.42 15.78 12.62
CA SER A 88 -11.25 17.11 12.03
C SER A 88 -10.30 18.07 12.77
N ARG A 89 -9.58 17.60 13.80
CA ARG A 89 -8.59 18.42 14.50
C ARG A 89 -7.39 18.67 13.61
N THR A 90 -6.75 19.80 13.81
CA THR A 90 -5.50 20.15 13.12
C THR A 90 -4.31 19.87 14.02
N TRP A 91 -3.22 19.40 13.44
CA TRP A 91 -1.96 19.21 14.12
C TRP A 91 -0.83 19.92 13.35
N THR A 92 -0.10 20.79 14.05
CA THR A 92 1.15 21.36 13.52
C THR A 92 2.29 20.40 13.79
N ILE A 93 2.92 19.91 12.73
CA ILE A 93 4.08 19.03 12.84
C ILE A 93 5.30 19.86 13.26
N PRO A 94 6.05 19.45 14.31
CA PRO A 94 7.27 20.14 14.73
C PRO A 94 8.30 20.25 13.60
N ASP A 95 9.01 21.37 13.53
CA ASP A 95 10.04 21.67 12.54
C ASP A 95 11.44 21.23 12.98
N ASP A 96 11.53 20.05 13.59
CA ASP A 96 12.77 19.48 14.13
C ASP A 96 13.53 18.60 13.11
N ASN A 97 13.07 18.58 11.85
CA ASN A 97 13.60 17.74 10.77
C ASN A 97 13.55 16.23 11.05
N LEU A 98 12.79 15.77 12.06
CA LEU A 98 12.60 14.35 12.33
C LEU A 98 11.44 13.78 11.49
N PRO A 99 11.60 12.58 10.91
CA PRO A 99 10.52 11.93 10.17
C PRO A 99 9.43 11.43 11.12
N ARG A 100 8.18 11.82 10.87
CA ARG A 100 7.02 11.46 11.70
C ARG A 100 5.96 10.77 10.86
N GLY A 101 5.49 9.62 11.33
CA GLY A 101 4.38 8.91 10.72
C GLY A 101 3.04 9.52 11.10
N VAL A 102 2.08 9.48 10.19
CA VAL A 102 0.68 9.77 10.52
C VAL A 102 0.04 8.48 11.04
N ALA A 103 -0.27 8.44 12.34
CA ALA A 103 -0.90 7.29 12.98
C ALA A 103 -2.42 7.45 13.07
N ASN A 104 -3.14 6.32 13.16
CA ASN A 104 -4.56 6.30 13.55
C ASN A 104 -4.70 7.06 14.88
N PHE A 105 -5.64 8.01 14.95
CA PHE A 105 -5.86 9.03 16.01
C PHE A 105 -5.21 10.41 15.82
N CYS A 106 -4.35 10.59 14.81
CA CYS A 106 -3.90 11.86 14.25
C CYS A 106 -3.84 13.03 15.27
N SER A 107 -2.75 13.02 16.03
CA SER A 107 -2.65 13.68 17.33
C SER A 107 -1.27 14.33 17.49
N PRO A 108 -1.12 15.38 18.35
CA PRO A 108 -1.78 15.49 19.65
C PRO A 108 -2.65 16.73 19.82
N PRO A 109 -3.78 16.56 20.51
CA PRO A 109 -3.93 17.38 21.71
C PRO A 109 -4.22 16.52 22.94
N MET A 110 -3.16 16.23 23.70
CA MET A 110 -2.90 16.64 25.09
C MET A 110 -1.40 16.88 25.23
#